data_AF-A0A7W3MXA7-F1
#
_entry.id   AF-A0A7W3MXA7-F1
#
_cell.length_a   1.000
_cell.length_b   1.000
_cell.length_c   1.000
_cell.angle_alpha   90.00
_cell.angle_beta   90.00
_cell.angle_gamma   90.00
#
_symmetry.space_group_name_H-M   'P 1'
#
loop_
_entity.id
_entity.type
_entity.pdbx_description
1 polymer ?
#
loop_
_entity_poly.entity_id
_entity_poly.type
_entity_poly.pdbx_seq_one_letter_code
_entity_poly.pdbx_strand_id
1 'polypeptide(L)' 'MSLDEAARQLKLAVHDAQVAFDCLGLGDLERAHEHAITARAAMDAATLAVQEAQRTMTPEEATREGEHAVAALEE' A
#
# COMPACT_ATOMS: atom_id res chain seq x y z
N MET A 1 -5.03 -7.97 10.57
CA MET A 1 -3.99 -7.54 9.60
C MET A 1 -2.93 -6.74 10.35
N SER A 2 -1.65 -6.83 9.98
CA SER A 2 -0.54 -6.15 10.67
C SER A 2 -0.06 -4.90 9.92
N LEU A 3 0.77 -4.07 10.56
CA LEU A 3 1.42 -2.95 9.90
C LEU A 3 2.43 -3.38 8.83
N ASP A 4 3.00 -4.59 8.91
CA ASP A 4 3.80 -5.17 7.81
C ASP A 4 2.96 -5.34 6.55
N GLU A 5 1.71 -5.78 6.70
CA GLU A 5 0.79 -5.92 5.58
C GLU A 5 0.40 -4.54 5.04
N ALA A 6 0.15 -3.56 5.91
CA ALA A 6 -0.09 -2.19 5.49
C ALA A 6 1.07 -1.65 4.64
N ALA A 7 2.32 -1.82 5.10
CA ALA A 7 3.50 -1.34 4.42
C ALA A 7 3.71 -2.03 3.06
N ARG A 8 3.55 -3.36 3.00
CA ARG A 8 3.61 -4.12 1.74
C ARG A 8 2.57 -3.65 0.73
N GLN A 9 1.33 -3.53 1.17
CA GLN A 9 0.22 -3.12 0.31
C GLN A 9 0.37 -1.67 -0.18
N LEU A 10 0.87 -0.75 0.66
CA LEU A 10 1.18 0.61 0.23
C LEU A 10 2.29 0.63 -0.84
N LYS A 11 3.33 -0.18 -0.70
CA LYS A 11 4.42 -0.29 -1.71
C LYS A 11 3.89 -0.81 -3.04
N LEU A 12 3.01 -1.82 -3.02
CA LEU A 12 2.31 -2.31 -4.21
C LEU A 12 1.39 -1.26 -4.83
N ALA A 13 0.61 -0.55 -4.02
CA ALA A 13 -0.30 0.49 -4.49
C ALA A 13 0.47 1.63 -5.19
N VAL A 14 1.60 2.07 -4.63
CA VAL A 14 2.47 3.08 -5.26
C VAL A 14 3.05 2.57 -6.56
N HIS A 15 3.55 1.33 -6.60
CA HIS A 15 4.05 0.72 -7.82
C HIS A 15 2.99 0.69 -8.92
N ASP A 16 1.80 0.17 -8.63
CA ASP A 16 0.74 0.03 -9.62
C ASP A 16 0.19 1.38 -10.05
N ALA A 17 0.08 2.36 -9.15
CA ALA A 17 -0.29 3.72 -9.50
C ALA A 17 0.72 4.36 -10.47
N GLN A 18 2.02 4.12 -10.27
CA GLN A 18 3.06 4.62 -11.18
C GLN A 18 2.97 3.95 -12.56
N VAL A 19 2.79 2.63 -12.61
CA VAL A 19 2.61 1.91 -13.89
C VAL A 19 1.36 2.39 -14.62
N ALA A 20 0.26 2.61 -13.91
CA ALA A 20 -0.97 3.15 -14.48
C ALA A 20 -0.75 4.55 -15.08
N PHE A 21 -0.03 5.42 -14.38
CA PHE A 21 0.32 6.76 -14.84
C PHE A 21 1.18 6.72 -16.11
N ASP A 22 2.20 5.86 -16.15
CA ASP A 22 3.07 5.73 -17.32
C ASP A 22 2.30 5.17 -18.53
N CYS A 23 1.43 4.16 -18.32
CA CYS A 23 0.58 3.60 -19.37
C CYS A 23 -0.38 4.65 -19.95
N LEU A 24 -0.92 5.54 -19.11
CA LEU A 24 -1.76 6.66 -19.57
C LEU A 24 -0.99 7.57 -20.56
N GLY A 25 0.26 7.90 -20.25
CA GLY A 25 1.13 8.71 -21.11
C GLY A 25 1.50 8.02 -22.44
N LEU A 26 1.52 6.69 -22.45
CA LEU A 26 1.78 5.87 -23.65
C LEU A 26 0.50 5.60 -24.49
N GLY A 27 -0.69 5.96 -23.98
CA GLY A 27 -1.97 5.68 -24.62
C GLY A 27 -2.46 4.23 -24.43
N ASP A 28 -1.83 3.45 -23.56
CA ASP A 28 -2.21 2.07 -23.24
C ASP A 28 -3.30 2.06 -22.15
N LEU A 29 -4.51 2.44 -22.54
CA LEU A 29 -5.61 2.70 -21.60
C LEU A 29 -6.11 1.42 -20.90
N GLU A 30 -6.01 0.26 -21.54
CA GLU A 30 -6.41 -1.01 -20.96
C GLU A 30 -5.47 -1.36 -19.79
N ARG A 31 -4.15 -1.29 -20.01
CA ARG A 31 -3.17 -1.53 -18.94
C ARG A 31 -3.20 -0.44 -17.88
N ALA A 32 -3.44 0.82 -18.26
CA ALA A 32 -3.63 1.89 -17.29
C ALA A 32 -4.81 1.60 -16.34
N HIS A 33 -5.95 1.13 -16.88
CA HIS A 33 -7.12 0.78 -16.09
C HIS A 33 -6.88 -0.44 -15.20
N GLU A 34 -6.23 -1.49 -15.72
CA GLU A 34 -5.89 -2.68 -14.94
C GLU A 34 -5.05 -2.33 -13.70
N HIS A 35 -3.95 -1.60 -13.90
CA HIS A 35 -3.08 -1.19 -12.79
C HIS A 35 -3.77 -0.18 -11.85
N ALA A 36 -4.68 0.65 -12.34
CA ALA A 36 -5.48 1.51 -11.47
C ALA A 36 -6.42 0.70 -10.55
N ILE A 37 -6.98 -0.42 -11.03
CA ILE A 37 -7.81 -1.32 -10.22
C ILE A 37 -6.96 -2.01 -9.15
N THR A 38 -5.78 -2.53 -9.50
CA THR A 38 -4.93 -3.23 -8.53
C THR A 38 -4.36 -2.27 -7.49
N ALA A 39 -3.96 -1.05 -7.89
CA ALA A 39 -3.56 0.00 -6.96
C ALA A 39 -4.66 0.33 -5.94
N ARG A 40 -5.92 0.43 -6.40
CA ARG A 40 -7.06 0.65 -5.50
C ARG A 40 -7.25 -0.52 -4.52
N ALA A 41 -7.20 -1.75 -5.01
CA ALA A 41 -7.35 -2.94 -4.15
C ALA A 41 -6.26 -3.01 -3.06
N ALA A 42 -5.01 -2.73 -3.43
CA ALA A 42 -3.90 -2.67 -2.48
C ALA A 42 -4.07 -1.52 -1.47
N MET A 43 -4.53 -0.35 -1.91
CA MET A 43 -4.81 0.78 -1.00
C MET A 43 -5.94 0.47 -0.01
N ASP A 44 -7.00 -0.22 -0.45
CA ASP A 44 -8.10 -0.64 0.41
C ASP A 44 -7.61 -1.65 1.46
N ALA A 45 -6.75 -2.60 1.08
CA ALA A 45 -6.13 -3.55 1.99
C ALA A 45 -5.22 -2.83 3.02
N ALA A 46 -4.38 -1.90 2.57
CA ALA A 46 -3.56 -1.09 3.47
C ALA A 46 -4.42 -0.29 4.46
N THR A 47 -5.50 0.32 3.98
CA THR A 47 -6.43 1.11 4.80
C THR A 47 -7.06 0.26 5.90
N LEU A 48 -7.52 -0.95 5.56
CA LEU A 48 -8.08 -1.87 6.55
C LEU A 48 -7.04 -2.28 7.60
N ALA A 49 -5.76 -2.43 7.23
CA ALA A 49 -4.70 -2.78 8.16
C ALA A 49 -4.40 -1.64 9.13
N VAL A 50 -4.34 -0.41 8.61
CA VAL A 50 -4.14 0.80 9.42
C VAL A 50 -5.33 1.03 10.37
N GLN A 51 -6.56 0.84 9.89
CA GLN A 51 -7.76 0.96 10.74
C GLN A 51 -7.75 -0.05 11.89
N GLU A 52 -7.32 -1.29 11.64
CA GLU A 52 -7.20 -2.29 12.70
C GLU A 52 -6.11 -1.90 13.71
N ALA A 53 -4.96 -1.43 13.25
CA ALA A 53 -3.90 -0.95 14.13
C ALA A 53 -4.37 0.23 15.00
N GLN A 54 -5.08 1.21 14.42
CA GLN A 54 -5.66 2.34 15.17
C GLN A 54 -6.64 1.90 16.27
N ARG A 55 -7.32 0.77 16.08
CA ARG A 55 -8.26 0.22 17.07
C ARG A 55 -7.58 -0.59 18.17
N THR A 56 -6.42 -1.18 17.89
CA THR A 56 -5.84 -2.25 18.70
C THR A 56 -4.49 -1.92 19.32
N MET A 57 -3.79 -0.91 18.82
CA MET A 57 -2.46 -0.51 19.30
C MET A 57 -2.50 0.84 20.01
N THR A 58 -1.60 1.03 20.99
CA THR A 58 -1.29 2.38 21.48
C THR A 58 -0.48 3.16 20.43
N PRO A 59 -0.40 4.50 20.52
CA PRO A 59 0.46 5.30 19.64
C PRO A 59 1.94 4.85 19.63
N GLU A 60 2.49 4.49 20.79
CA GLU A 60 3.87 4.02 20.91
C GLU A 60 4.08 2.66 20.23
N GLU A 61 3.13 1.73 20.38
CA GLU A 61 3.16 0.43 19.72
C GLU A 61 3.05 0.59 18.20
N ALA A 62 2.10 1.41 17.72
CA ALA A 62 1.92 1.67 16.30
C ALA A 62 3.16 2.31 15.66
N THR A 63 3.86 3.18 16.40
CA THR A 63 5.12 3.79 15.94
C THR A 63 6.20 2.72 15.77
N ARG A 64 6.45 1.91 16.81
CA ARG A 64 7.48 0.87 16.81
C ARG A 64 7.22 -0.21 15.74
N GLU A 65 5.99 -0.70 15.65
CA GLU A 65 5.60 -1.70 14.66
C GLU A 65 5.61 -1.11 13.23
N GLY A 66 5.25 0.16 13.07
CA GLY A 66 5.34 0.86 11.80
C GLY A 66 6.78 1.04 11.30
N GLU A 67 7.69 1.44 12.18
CA GLU A 67 9.13 1.54 11.89
C GLU A 67 9.71 0.18 11.46
N HIS A 68 9.40 -0.88 12.21
CA HIS A 68 9.82 -2.24 11.86
C HIS A 68 9.27 -2.69 10.51
N ALA A 69 7.98 -2.46 10.25
CA ALA A 69 7.32 -2.83 9.00
C ALA A 69 7.95 -2.15 7.77
N VAL A 70 8.36 -0.88 7.90
CA VAL A 70 9.03 -0.14 6.82
C VAL A 70 10.47 -0.64 6.64
N ALA A 71 11.23 -0.79 7.72
CA ALA A 71 12.62 -1.27 7.66
C ALA A 71 12.72 -2.66 7.02
N ALA A 72 11.79 -3.57 7.33
CA ALA A 72 11.73 -4.91 6.76
C ALA A 72 11.50 -4.97 5.23
N LEU A 73 11.16 -3.85 4.59
CA LEU A 73 11.00 -3.74 3.14
C LEU A 73 12.22 -3.14 2.42
N GLU A 74 13.20 -2.67 3.18
CA GLU A 74 14.47 -2.11 2.68
C GLU A 74 15.59 -3.17 2.65
N GLU A 75 15.45 -4.25 3.43
CA GLU A 75 16.30 -5.46 3.41
C GLU A 75 15.97 -6.40 2.25
#